data_AF-A0A968E2N8-F1
#
_entry.id   AF-A0A968E2N8-F1
#
_cell.length_a   1.000
_cell.length_b   1.000
_cell.length_c   1.000
_cell.angle_alpha   90.00
_cell.angle_beta   90.00
_cell.angle_gamma   90.00
#
_symmetry.space_group_name_H-M   'P 1'
#
loop_
_entity.id
_entity.type
_entity.pdbx_description
1 polymer ?
#
loop_
_entity_poly.entity_id
_entity_poly.type
_entity_poly.pdbx_seq_one_letter_code
_entity_poly.pdbx_strand_id
1 'polypeptide(L)'
;MRLCHLGDLGHVLDGEQVSEIGTVDILFAPVGGFFTIDALAASQVCDQLGPKVIIPMHFKTLKCAYPIADVEDFLRGKKNIRRID
;
A
#
# COMPACT_ATOMS: atom_id res chain seq x y z
N MET A 1 -18.79 3.23 -4.78
CA MET A 1 -17.37 3.60 -4.57
C MET A 1 -16.96 3.10 -3.19
N ARG A 2 -15.95 2.22 -3.12
CA ARG A 2 -15.47 1.57 -1.89
C ARG A 2 -14.02 1.98 -1.62
N LEU A 3 -13.77 2.52 -0.43
CA LEU A 3 -12.45 2.92 0.01
C LEU A 3 -11.98 1.91 1.06
N CYS A 4 -10.75 1.40 0.90
CA CYS A 4 -10.14 0.49 1.86
C CYS A 4 -8.87 1.13 2.42
N HIS A 5 -8.80 1.24 3.73
CA HIS A 5 -7.63 1.76 4.45
C HIS A 5 -7.02 0.62 5.24
N LEU A 6 -5.83 0.15 4.84
CA LEU A 6 -5.20 -1.04 5.43
C LEU A 6 -4.59 -0.81 6.82
N GLY A 7 -4.51 0.44 7.29
CA GLY A 7 -3.90 0.75 8.58
C GLY A 7 -2.42 0.37 8.60
N ASP A 8 -1.98 -0.20 9.72
CA ASP A 8 -0.62 -0.73 9.93
C ASP A 8 -0.53 -2.22 9.58
N LEU A 9 -1.00 -2.61 8.40
CA LEU A 9 -0.95 -4.00 7.97
C LEU A 9 0.49 -4.52 7.95
N GLY A 10 0.75 -5.60 8.69
CA GLY A 10 2.07 -6.21 8.87
C GLY A 10 2.29 -7.53 8.12
N HIS A 11 1.32 -7.99 7.33
CA HIS A 11 1.38 -9.23 6.57
C HIS A 11 0.60 -9.14 5.26
N VAL A 12 0.85 -10.06 4.34
CA VAL A 12 0.01 -10.25 3.14
C VAL A 12 -1.35 -10.83 3.58
N LEU A 13 -2.42 -10.48 2.86
CA LEU A 13 -3.75 -10.97 3.18
C LEU A 13 -3.89 -12.43 2.80
N ASP A 14 -4.63 -13.19 3.62
CA ASP A 14 -5.09 -14.52 3.23
C ASP A 14 -6.38 -14.45 2.38
N GLY A 15 -6.82 -15.61 1.88
CA GLY A 15 -7.99 -15.68 1.00
C GLY A 15 -9.32 -15.33 1.69
N GLU A 16 -9.42 -15.56 3.00
CA GLU A 16 -10.62 -15.22 3.78
C GLU A 16 -10.71 -13.72 3.96
N GLN A 17 -9.61 -13.07 4.35
CA GLN A 17 -9.48 -11.63 4.48
C GLN A 17 -9.75 -10.89 3.15
N VAL A 18 -9.21 -11.39 2.03
CA VAL A 18 -9.50 -10.82 0.70
C VAL A 18 -10.98 -10.92 0.38
N SER A 19 -11.61 -12.05 0.69
CA SER A 19 -13.04 -12.27 0.44
C SER A 19 -13.92 -11.37 1.32
N GLU A 20 -13.54 -11.17 2.58
CA GLU A 20 -14.25 -10.31 3.53
C GLU A 20 -14.14 -8.83 3.16
N ILE A 21 -12.96 -8.36 2.75
CA ILE A 21 -12.76 -6.98 2.25
C ILE A 21 -13.57 -6.75 0.96
N GLY A 22 -13.58 -7.74 0.07
CA GLY A 22 -14.29 -7.67 -1.20
C GLY A 22 -13.72 -6.61 -2.15
N THR A 23 -14.58 -6.05 -3.01
CA THR A 23 -14.10 -5.15 -4.08
C THR A 23 -13.65 -3.79 -3.52
N VAL A 24 -12.48 -3.32 -3.93
CA VAL A 24 -11.95 -2.01 -3.56
C VAL A 24 -11.85 -1.11 -4.79
N ASP A 25 -12.34 0.13 -4.72
CA ASP A 25 -12.11 1.12 -5.79
C ASP A 25 -10.82 1.92 -5.52
N ILE A 26 -10.59 2.31 -4.26
CA ILE A 26 -9.43 3.10 -3.81
C ILE A 26 -8.80 2.42 -2.59
N LEU A 27 -7.51 2.10 -2.68
CA LEU A 27 -6.75 1.45 -1.62
C LEU A 27 -5.70 2.41 -1.04
N PHE A 28 -5.69 2.56 0.29
CA PHE A 28 -4.62 3.21 1.03
C PHE A 28 -3.72 2.13 1.63
N ALA A 29 -2.49 2.01 1.12
CA ALA A 29 -1.59 0.89 1.41
C ALA A 29 -0.30 1.36 2.09
N PRO A 30 0.07 0.81 3.26
CA PRO A 30 1.36 1.09 3.87
C PRO A 30 2.50 0.44 3.07
N VAL A 31 3.64 1.12 2.93
CA VAL A 31 4.76 0.61 2.10
C VAL A 31 6.15 0.78 2.74
N GLY A 32 6.24 1.21 4.00
CA GLY A 32 7.50 1.59 4.66
C GLY A 32 8.36 0.44 5.19
N GLY A 33 7.85 -0.78 5.26
CA GLY A 33 8.61 -2.02 5.48
C GLY A 33 9.19 -2.32 6.86
N PHE A 34 9.27 -1.36 7.79
CA PHE A 34 9.80 -1.63 9.15
C PHE A 34 8.71 -2.02 10.15
N PHE A 35 7.64 -1.22 10.25
CA PHE A 35 6.51 -1.45 11.15
C PHE A 35 5.30 -2.07 10.46
N THR A 36 5.27 -1.98 9.12
CA THR A 36 4.21 -2.47 8.24
C THR A 36 4.82 -3.34 7.16
N ILE A 37 4.00 -3.88 6.26
CA ILE A 37 4.47 -4.49 5.01
C ILE A 37 5.40 -3.54 4.23
N ASP A 38 6.34 -4.16 3.50
CA ASP A 38 7.27 -3.49 2.60
C ASP A 38 6.67 -3.30 1.18
N ALA A 39 7.46 -2.73 0.28
CA ALA A 39 7.05 -2.48 -1.10
C ALA A 39 6.63 -3.75 -1.89
N LEU A 40 7.26 -4.90 -1.61
CA LEU A 40 6.98 -6.15 -2.29
C LEU A 40 5.65 -6.74 -1.80
N ALA A 41 5.49 -6.87 -0.49
CA ALA A 41 4.27 -7.36 0.13
C ALA A 41 3.09 -6.41 -0.15
N ALA A 42 3.29 -5.09 -0.11
CA ALA A 42 2.26 -4.12 -0.51
C ALA A 42 1.82 -4.28 -1.96
N SER A 43 2.74 -4.59 -2.89
CA SER A 43 2.38 -4.86 -4.27
C SER A 43 1.52 -6.12 -4.39
N GLN A 44 1.84 -7.18 -3.63
CA GLN A 44 1.02 -8.39 -3.59
C GLN A 44 -0.40 -8.10 -3.06
N VAL A 45 -0.53 -7.31 -1.98
CA VAL A 45 -1.84 -6.93 -1.44
C VAL A 45 -2.63 -6.07 -2.44
N CYS A 46 -1.97 -5.17 -3.17
CA CYS A 46 -2.63 -4.43 -4.24
C CYS A 46 -3.16 -5.36 -5.33
N ASP A 47 -2.38 -6.37 -5.74
CA ASP A 47 -2.81 -7.36 -6.74
C ASP A 47 -3.97 -8.22 -6.23
N GLN A 48 -3.97 -8.61 -4.95
CA GLN A 48 -5.05 -9.37 -4.31
C GLN A 48 -6.39 -8.62 -4.29
N LEU A 49 -6.36 -7.32 -4.04
CA LEU A 49 -7.58 -6.50 -3.92
C LEU A 49 -8.02 -5.83 -5.22
N GLY A 50 -7.15 -5.79 -6.25
CA GLY A 50 -7.43 -5.24 -7.57
C GLY A 50 -8.01 -3.81 -7.61
N PRO A 51 -7.50 -2.83 -6.82
CA PRO A 51 -8.07 -1.50 -6.78
C PRO A 51 -7.78 -0.71 -8.06
N LYS A 52 -8.63 0.28 -8.37
CA LYS A 52 -8.45 1.18 -9.52
C LYS A 52 -7.45 2.29 -9.22
N VAL A 53 -7.37 2.71 -7.96
CA VAL A 53 -6.46 3.74 -7.47
C VAL A 53 -5.76 3.24 -6.21
N ILE A 54 -4.45 3.41 -6.15
CA ILE A 54 -3.63 3.09 -4.99
C ILE A 54 -2.99 4.37 -4.48
N ILE A 55 -3.12 4.63 -3.19
CA ILE A 55 -2.50 5.75 -2.49
C ILE A 55 -1.53 5.14 -1.47
N PRO A 56 -0.20 5.14 -1.75
CA PRO A 56 0.76 4.64 -0.79
C PRO A 56 0.81 5.55 0.45
N MET A 57 1.06 4.96 1.61
CA MET A 57 1.19 5.65 2.90
C MET A 57 2.25 4.96 3.78
N HIS A 58 2.47 5.49 4.98
CA HIS A 58 3.41 4.94 5.98
C HIS A 58 4.84 4.74 5.46
N PHE A 59 5.31 5.63 4.58
CA PHE A 59 6.67 5.67 4.07
C PHE A 59 7.43 6.90 4.57
N LYS A 60 8.74 6.96 4.30
CA LYS A 60 9.64 8.03 4.74
C LYS A 60 9.20 9.38 4.18
N THR A 61 9.08 10.36 5.07
CA THR A 61 8.90 11.77 4.71
C THR A 61 10.02 12.61 5.34
N LEU A 62 10.17 13.86 4.89
CA LEU A 62 11.16 14.80 5.45
C LEU A 62 11.00 15.03 6.97
N LYS A 63 9.81 14.78 7.53
CA LYS A 63 9.51 14.97 8.95
C LYS A 63 9.55 13.67 9.77
N CYS A 64 9.74 12.52 9.13
CA CYS A 64 9.72 11.22 9.79
C CYS A 64 11.15 10.73 10.05
N ALA A 65 11.56 10.64 11.32
CA ALA A 65 12.89 10.16 11.70
C ALA A 65 13.01 8.63 11.75
N TYR A 66 11.92 7.88 11.60
CA TYR A 66 11.93 6.41 11.67
C TYR A 66 12.76 5.76 10.55
N PRO A 67 13.32 4.56 10.78
CA PRO A 67 14.09 3.80 9.80
C PRO A 67 13.16 3.06 8.81
N ILE A 68 12.29 3.80 8.12
CA ILE A 68 11.35 3.27 7.11
C ILE A 68 11.80 3.65 5.70
N ALA A 69 11.44 2.83 4.71
CA ALA A 69 11.71 3.09 3.30
C ALA A 69 10.90 4.29 2.78
N ASP A 70 11.41 4.97 1.75
CA ASP A 70 10.63 5.98 1.02
C ASP A 70 9.62 5.33 0.06
N VAL A 71 8.86 6.17 -0.65
CA VAL A 71 7.83 5.69 -1.58
C VAL A 71 8.40 5.13 -2.88
N GLU A 72 9.65 5.44 -3.23
CA GLU A 72 10.21 5.14 -4.55
C GLU A 72 10.41 3.63 -4.75
N ASP A 73 10.71 2.88 -3.68
CA ASP A 73 10.79 1.43 -3.74
C ASP A 73 9.45 0.78 -4.13
N PHE A 74 8.34 1.32 -3.63
CA PHE A 74 7.01 0.88 -4.04
C PHE A 74 6.67 1.32 -5.46
N LEU A 75 7.05 2.53 -5.88
CA LEU A 75 6.73 3.06 -7.21
C LEU A 75 7.57 2.43 -8.33
N ARG A 76 8.71 1.82 -8.00
CA ARG A 76 9.66 1.24 -8.96
C ARG A 76 8.97 0.24 -9.89
N GLY A 77 9.05 0.49 -11.20
CA GLY A 77 8.47 -0.37 -12.23
C GLY A 77 6.95 -0.25 -12.41
N LYS A 78 6.25 0.53 -11.59
CA LYS A 78 4.81 0.81 -11.77
C LYS A 78 4.61 1.86 -12.87
N LYS A 79 3.49 1.76 -13.57
CA LYS A 79 3.06 2.70 -14.63
C LYS A 79 1.92 3.59 -14.10
N ASN A 80 1.60 4.66 -14.83
CA ASN A 80 0.48 5.56 -14.52
C ASN A 80 0.57 6.26 -13.14
N ILE A 81 1.79 6.59 -12.70
CA ILE A 81 2.03 7.30 -11.45
C ILE A 81 1.70 8.78 -11.65
N ARG A 82 0.83 9.32 -10.80
CA ARG A 82 0.56 10.76 -10.72
C ARG A 82 1.07 11.29 -9.39
N ARG A 83 2.01 12.23 -9.45
CA ARG A 83 2.40 13.08 -8.32
C ARG A 83 1.58 14.37 -8.41
N ILE A 84 1.05 14.82 -7.29
CA ILE A 84 0.21 16.02 -7.20
C ILE A 84 0.94 16.97 -6.26
N ASP A 85 1.15 18.20 -6.73
CA ASP A 85 1.76 19.30 -5.98
C ASP A 85 0.72 20.03 -5.11
#